data_AF-B6HKF5-F1
#
_entry.id   AF-B6HKF5-F1
#
_cell.length_a   1.000
_cell.length_b   1.000
_cell.length_c   1.000
_cell.angle_alpha   90.00
_cell.angle_beta   90.00
_cell.angle_gamma   90.00
#
_symmetry.space_group_name_H-M   'P 1'
#
loop_
_entity.id
_entity.type
_entity.pdbx_description
1 polymer ?
#
loop_
_entity_poly.entity_id
_entity_poly.type
_entity_poly.pdbx_seq_one_letter_code
_entity_poly.pdbx_strand_id
1 'polypeptide(L)'
;MMIVPWRGRGKKEIGGVLLVHLGTHPIRSHVRPVAVSFRIGRSTTINGLGHKRKTEPWHEVDPRLEKARLERRCLDPDEHTLDPEPSSNKLFMSQLIKHDSEETGYWFSAKGSVYEAIAFMHRHPGGDSMIALCSGQNVTDSLKAVGHFTNASIRNKMESYRIGTLENPKFASSHAEEVYMAAVDLGQKAAEMENVQRGNFQLLNGKLTILDEPETLTEKNRLRDEHVPVLATLLGSLLDSIAKLDMKLDLSDIRAQVVGLGVPETGLGTATCILDYEMALDMLHKDLSRSTEVKELAAMVLGTFKTMDSYILSKVGLNLLWAH
;
A
#
# COMPACT_ATOMS: atom_id res chain seq x y z
N MET A 1 -18.77 -0.19 -12.83
CA MET A 1 -18.69 0.29 -14.23
C MET A 1 -19.83 -0.37 -15.01
N MET A 2 -20.88 0.36 -15.38
CA MET A 2 -21.92 -0.12 -16.30
C MET A 2 -21.98 0.82 -17.50
N ILE A 3 -21.86 0.25 -18.70
CA ILE A 3 -21.94 0.95 -19.98
C ILE A 3 -23.29 0.56 -20.60
N VAL A 4 -24.12 1.54 -20.95
CA VAL A 4 -25.34 1.34 -21.74
C VAL A 4 -25.16 2.04 -23.09
N PRO A 5 -25.42 1.38 -24.24
CA PRO A 5 -25.12 1.93 -25.55
C PRO A 5 -26.28 2.80 -26.07
N TRP A 6 -25.97 3.99 -26.59
CA TRP A 6 -26.92 4.78 -27.38
C TRP A 6 -26.44 4.88 -28.83
N ARG A 7 -27.31 4.46 -29.76
CA ARG A 7 -27.11 4.54 -31.22
C ARG A 7 -27.95 5.69 -31.78
N GLY A 8 -27.30 6.69 -32.36
CA GLY A 8 -27.95 7.78 -33.09
C GLY A 8 -27.17 8.14 -34.36
N ARG A 9 -27.84 8.07 -35.51
CA ARG A 9 -27.28 8.20 -36.86
C ARG A 9 -26.89 9.65 -37.20
N GLY A 10 -25.68 9.81 -37.74
CA GLY A 10 -25.34 10.75 -38.81
C GLY A 10 -25.14 12.23 -38.44
N LYS A 11 -23.89 12.61 -38.16
CA LYS A 11 -23.08 13.57 -38.96
C LYS A 11 -21.69 13.74 -38.32
N LYS A 12 -20.70 13.83 -39.21
CA LYS A 12 -19.22 13.86 -39.08
C LYS A 12 -18.60 14.30 -37.74
N GLU A 13 -17.61 13.51 -37.33
CA GLU A 13 -16.58 13.80 -36.33
C GLU A 13 -15.78 15.07 -36.67
N ILE A 14 -15.67 15.97 -35.70
CA ILE A 14 -14.42 16.66 -35.34
C ILE A 14 -14.46 16.75 -33.80
N GLY A 15 -13.37 16.36 -33.14
CA GLY A 15 -13.26 16.29 -31.68
C GLY A 15 -13.77 17.54 -30.98
N GLY A 16 -14.81 17.38 -30.18
CA GLY A 16 -15.45 18.45 -29.44
C GLY A 16 -16.21 17.86 -28.26
N VAL A 17 -15.89 18.35 -27.08
CA VAL A 17 -16.57 18.08 -25.82
C VAL A 17 -18.08 18.26 -26.01
N LEU A 18 -18.86 17.24 -25.63
CA LEU A 18 -20.32 17.27 -25.62
C LEU A 18 -20.79 18.32 -24.60
N LEU A 19 -21.05 19.54 -25.05
CA LEU A 19 -21.66 20.59 -24.25
C LEU A 19 -23.18 20.32 -24.22
N VAL A 20 -23.68 19.65 -23.18
CA VAL A 20 -25.12 19.54 -22.95
C VAL A 20 -25.60 20.87 -22.36
N HIS A 21 -26.20 21.71 -23.21
CA HIS A 21 -26.85 22.95 -22.80
C HIS A 21 -28.23 22.60 -22.22
N LEU A 22 -28.35 22.52 -20.89
CA LEU A 22 -29.64 22.45 -20.22
C LEU A 22 -30.07 23.86 -19.80
N GLY A 23 -31.16 24.31 -20.41
CA GLY A 23 -31.73 25.64 -20.26
C GLY A 23 -32.06 26.02 -18.81
N THR A 24 -32.05 27.32 -18.59
CA THR A 24 -32.38 28.01 -17.34
C THR A 24 -33.87 27.89 -17.02
N HIS A 25 -34.30 26.78 -16.42
CA HIS A 25 -35.58 26.71 -15.71
C HIS A 25 -35.42 26.06 -14.34
N PRO A 26 -35.95 26.67 -13.26
CA PRO A 26 -35.82 26.14 -11.91
C PRO A 26 -36.80 24.99 -11.72
N ILE A 27 -36.34 23.75 -11.92
CA ILE A 27 -37.09 22.56 -11.50
C ILE A 27 -36.87 22.38 -9.99
N ARG A 28 -37.94 22.59 -9.22
CA ARG A 28 -37.98 22.37 -7.77
C ARG A 28 -38.26 20.89 -7.50
N SER A 29 -37.23 20.04 -7.57
CA SER A 29 -37.32 18.63 -7.16
C SER A 29 -36.58 18.41 -5.84
N HIS A 30 -37.25 17.77 -4.87
CA HIS A 30 -36.75 17.40 -3.56
C HIS A 30 -35.71 16.27 -3.64
N VAL A 31 -34.56 16.53 -4.25
CA VAL A 31 -33.40 15.62 -4.26
C VAL A 31 -32.34 16.27 -3.39
N ARG A 32 -31.96 15.59 -2.29
CA ARG A 32 -30.80 16.02 -1.49
C ARG A 32 -29.58 16.03 -2.42
N PRO A 33 -28.79 17.12 -2.47
CA PRO A 33 -27.56 17.10 -3.24
C PRO A 33 -26.67 15.97 -2.73
N VAL A 34 -26.30 15.05 -3.62
CA VAL A 34 -25.20 14.12 -3.37
C VAL A 34 -23.94 14.94 -3.55
N ALA A 35 -23.19 15.15 -2.46
CA ALA A 35 -21.87 15.74 -2.55
C ALA A 35 -20.98 14.73 -3.31
N VAL A 36 -20.66 15.04 -4.56
CA VAL A 36 -19.73 14.21 -5.34
C VAL A 36 -18.36 14.89 -5.29
N SER A 37 -17.37 14.14 -4.82
CA SER A 37 -15.97 14.54 -4.80
C SER A 37 -15.24 13.88 -5.95
N PHE A 38 -14.38 14.63 -6.65
CA PHE A 38 -13.54 14.08 -7.71
C PHE A 38 -12.11 14.59 -7.56
N ARG A 39 -11.14 13.67 -7.64
CA ARG A 39 -9.71 14.00 -7.58
C ARG A 39 -9.26 14.55 -8.94
N ILE A 40 -8.62 15.73 -8.92
CA ILE A 40 -8.07 16.45 -10.06
C ILE A 40 -6.57 16.62 -9.84
N GLY A 41 -5.75 16.10 -10.75
CA GLY A 41 -4.29 16.13 -10.61
C GLY A 41 -3.74 15.09 -9.63
N ARG A 42 -2.57 15.35 -9.04
CA ARG A 42 -1.85 14.37 -8.20
C ARG A 42 -2.36 14.30 -6.76
N SER A 43 -2.78 15.42 -6.17
CA SER A 43 -3.15 15.52 -4.75
C SER A 43 -4.42 16.33 -4.46
N THR A 44 -5.05 16.92 -5.48
CA THR A 44 -6.18 17.83 -5.25
C THR A 44 -7.51 17.10 -5.43
N THR A 45 -8.38 17.12 -4.44
CA THR A 45 -9.77 16.67 -4.56
C THR A 45 -10.70 17.88 -4.57
N ILE A 46 -11.60 17.95 -5.55
CA ILE A 46 -12.59 19.02 -5.64
C ILE A 46 -13.95 18.45 -5.23
N ASN A 47 -14.54 19.05 -4.20
CA ASN A 47 -15.90 18.77 -3.76
C ASN A 47 -16.86 19.69 -4.52
N GLY A 48 -17.70 19.10 -5.36
CA GLY A 48 -18.62 19.86 -6.20
C GLY A 48 -19.98 19.18 -6.22
N LEU A 49 -20.82 19.51 -5.22
CA LEU A 49 -22.30 19.60 -5.23
C LEU A 49 -22.84 19.63 -3.79
N GLY A 50 -22.19 20.39 -2.89
CA GLY A 50 -22.71 20.62 -1.53
C GLY A 50 -23.98 21.48 -1.52
N HIS A 51 -24.69 21.51 -0.40
CA HIS A 51 -26.02 22.10 -0.18
C HIS A 51 -26.25 23.55 -0.61
N LYS A 52 -25.20 24.29 -0.94
CA LYS A 52 -25.29 25.62 -1.56
C LYS A 52 -24.63 25.54 -2.92
N ARG A 53 -25.40 25.73 -4.00
CA ARG A 53 -24.86 26.02 -5.33
C ARG A 53 -24.05 27.33 -5.21
N LYS A 54 -22.77 27.26 -4.84
CA LYS A 54 -21.82 28.28 -5.29
C LYS A 54 -21.89 28.22 -6.81
N THR A 55 -22.10 29.35 -7.46
CA THR A 55 -22.51 29.41 -8.87
C THR A 55 -21.43 28.95 -9.84
N GLU A 56 -20.20 28.73 -9.41
CA GLU A 56 -19.07 28.57 -10.34
C GLU A 56 -17.96 27.57 -9.92
N PRO A 57 -18.25 26.33 -9.46
CA PRO A 57 -17.18 25.36 -9.16
C PRO A 57 -16.31 25.05 -10.39
N TRP A 58 -16.89 25.17 -11.59
CA TRP A 58 -16.25 24.92 -12.87
C TRP A 58 -15.11 25.89 -13.19
N HIS A 59 -15.21 27.16 -12.75
CA HIS A 59 -14.15 28.15 -12.96
C HIS A 59 -12.90 27.90 -12.08
N GLU A 60 -13.03 27.14 -10.99
CA GLU A 60 -11.89 26.67 -10.18
C GLU A 60 -11.31 25.34 -10.70
N VAL A 61 -12.14 24.52 -11.38
CA VAL A 61 -11.76 23.21 -11.93
C VAL A 61 -10.81 23.37 -13.12
N ASP A 62 -11.11 24.27 -14.06
CA ASP A 62 -10.34 24.42 -15.30
C ASP A 62 -8.87 24.86 -15.06
N PRO A 63 -8.58 25.89 -14.23
CA PRO A 63 -7.19 26.24 -13.90
C PRO A 63 -6.45 25.13 -13.15
N ARG A 64 -7.15 24.35 -12.32
CA ARG A 64 -6.56 23.23 -11.59
C ARG A 64 -6.28 22.03 -12.50
N LEU A 65 -7.16 21.75 -13.46
CA LEU A 65 -6.94 20.77 -14.51
C LEU A 65 -5.76 21.18 -15.40
N GLU A 66 -5.65 22.47 -15.75
CA GLU A 66 -4.55 22.97 -16.58
C GLU A 66 -3.22 22.95 -15.81
N LYS A 67 -3.22 23.32 -14.53
CA LYS A 67 -2.06 23.15 -13.63
C LYS A 67 -1.64 21.69 -13.56
N ALA A 68 -2.58 20.77 -13.33
CA ALA A 68 -2.31 19.33 -13.34
C ALA A 68 -1.83 18.83 -14.71
N ARG A 69 -2.34 19.40 -15.81
CA ARG A 69 -1.91 19.09 -17.18
C ARG A 69 -0.46 19.53 -17.40
N LEU A 70 -0.08 20.70 -16.91
CA LEU A 70 1.28 21.24 -16.98
C LEU A 70 2.25 20.47 -16.08
N GLU A 71 1.86 20.09 -14.86
CA GLU A 71 2.63 19.20 -13.98
C GLU A 71 2.97 17.84 -14.64
N ARG A 72 2.09 17.34 -15.53
CA ARG A 72 2.33 16.12 -16.33
C ARG A 72 3.14 16.36 -17.60
N ARG A 73 3.20 17.62 -18.08
CA ARG A 73 3.83 17.99 -19.35
C ARG A 73 5.25 18.52 -19.23
N CYS A 74 5.65 18.99 -18.05
CA CYS A 74 7.04 19.36 -17.82
C CYS A 74 7.90 18.13 -18.06
N LEU A 75 8.53 18.09 -19.23
CA LEU A 75 9.62 17.19 -19.56
C LEU A 75 10.71 17.40 -18.51
N ASP A 76 11.24 16.29 -18.02
CA ASP A 76 12.28 16.20 -17.00
C ASP A 76 13.39 17.25 -17.25
N PRO A 77 13.52 18.31 -16.42
CA PRO A 77 14.75 19.11 -16.40
C PRO A 77 15.92 18.30 -15.82
N ASP A 78 15.60 17.29 -15.01
CA ASP A 78 16.51 16.34 -14.40
C ASP A 78 16.54 15.02 -15.17
N GLU A 79 16.91 15.07 -16.45
CA GLU A 79 17.70 13.98 -17.04
C GLU A 79 19.15 14.06 -16.51
N HIS A 80 19.31 14.34 -15.21
CA HIS A 80 20.52 13.98 -14.51
C HIS A 80 20.43 12.48 -14.26
N THR A 81 21.04 11.79 -15.19
CA THR A 81 21.67 10.47 -15.12
C THR A 81 22.18 10.17 -13.71
N LEU A 82 21.29 9.79 -12.80
CA LEU A 82 21.64 8.71 -11.90
C LEU A 82 21.60 7.49 -12.83
N ASP A 83 22.77 7.07 -13.28
CA ASP A 83 22.96 5.67 -13.66
C ASP A 83 23.10 4.94 -12.32
N PRO A 84 22.03 4.41 -11.69
CA PRO A 84 22.26 3.32 -10.77
C PRO A 84 22.72 2.18 -11.64
N GLU A 85 24.03 1.93 -11.68
CA GLU A 85 24.53 0.59 -11.96
C GLU A 85 23.60 -0.38 -11.22
N PRO A 86 22.90 -1.29 -11.93
CA PRO A 86 21.91 -2.14 -11.32
C PRO A 86 22.61 -2.88 -10.18
N SER A 87 22.31 -2.46 -8.95
CA SER A 87 23.05 -2.98 -7.82
C SER A 87 22.73 -4.46 -7.76
N SER A 88 23.77 -5.29 -7.82
CA SER A 88 23.65 -6.76 -7.67
C SER A 88 23.33 -7.15 -6.21
N ASN A 89 22.69 -6.24 -5.47
CA ASN A 89 22.38 -6.39 -4.07
C ASN A 89 21.29 -7.46 -3.90
N LYS A 90 21.58 -8.41 -3.04
CA LYS A 90 20.67 -9.49 -2.65
C LYS A 90 19.82 -8.99 -1.49
N LEU A 91 18.52 -8.85 -1.73
CA LEU A 91 17.54 -8.39 -0.75
C LEU A 91 16.58 -9.52 -0.43
N PHE A 92 16.08 -9.56 0.81
CA PHE A 92 15.20 -10.61 1.28
C PHE A 92 13.82 -10.06 1.63
N MET A 93 12.80 -10.91 1.64
CA MET A 93 11.43 -10.52 1.99
C MET A 93 11.33 -9.88 3.38
N SER A 94 12.14 -10.34 4.34
CA SER A 94 12.23 -9.76 5.69
C SER A 94 12.66 -8.29 5.71
N GLN A 95 13.42 -7.85 4.69
CA GLN A 95 13.79 -6.44 4.52
C GLN A 95 12.66 -5.73 3.81
N LEU A 96 12.22 -6.27 2.65
CA LEU A 96 11.19 -5.65 1.81
C LEU A 96 9.98 -5.19 2.63
N ILE A 97 9.42 -6.07 3.46
CA ILE A 97 8.23 -5.81 4.29
C ILE A 97 8.38 -4.59 5.21
N LYS A 98 9.59 -4.27 5.67
CA LYS A 98 9.84 -3.13 6.56
C LYS A 98 9.93 -1.79 5.84
N HIS A 99 10.08 -1.82 4.51
CA HIS A 99 10.24 -0.63 3.67
C HIS A 99 8.89 -0.22 3.06
N ASP A 100 8.01 0.31 3.90
CA ASP A 100 6.66 0.76 3.55
C ASP A 100 6.30 2.18 4.06
N SER A 101 7.26 2.93 4.59
CA SER A 101 7.06 4.28 5.13
C SER A 101 8.08 5.30 4.60
N GLU A 102 7.93 6.57 4.97
CA GLU A 102 8.91 7.61 4.60
C GLU A 102 10.24 7.43 5.34
N GLU A 103 10.17 7.00 6.60
CA GLU A 103 11.33 6.79 7.47
C GLU A 103 12.15 5.58 7.04
N THR A 104 11.49 4.51 6.61
CA THR A 104 12.17 3.30 6.15
C THR A 104 12.44 3.32 4.64
N GLY A 105 11.65 4.06 3.87
CA GLY A 105 11.67 4.07 2.41
C GLY A 105 10.53 3.21 1.84
N TYR A 106 10.08 3.53 0.62
CA TYR A 106 8.97 2.85 -0.05
C TYR A 106 9.50 1.84 -1.06
N TRP A 107 9.62 0.57 -0.68
CA TRP A 107 10.12 -0.48 -1.56
C TRP A 107 9.00 -1.41 -1.99
N PHE A 108 9.09 -1.91 -3.22
CA PHE A 108 8.25 -3.00 -3.70
C PHE A 108 9.07 -3.96 -4.55
N SER A 109 8.62 -5.20 -4.67
CA SER A 109 9.23 -6.18 -5.57
C SER A 109 8.34 -6.48 -6.77
N ALA A 110 8.97 -6.74 -7.91
CA ALA A 110 8.28 -7.15 -9.13
C ALA A 110 9.20 -8.04 -9.97
N LYS A 111 8.70 -9.21 -10.40
CA LYS A 111 9.45 -10.20 -11.20
C LYS A 111 10.85 -10.53 -10.65
N GLY A 112 10.98 -10.60 -9.32
CA GLY A 112 12.24 -10.93 -8.65
C GLY A 112 13.22 -9.75 -8.48
N SER A 113 12.89 -8.56 -8.95
CA SER A 113 13.65 -7.33 -8.69
C SER A 113 13.01 -6.53 -7.57
N VAL A 114 13.81 -5.74 -6.85
CA VAL A 114 13.35 -4.81 -5.80
C VAL A 114 13.61 -3.37 -6.23
N TYR A 115 12.65 -2.49 -6.00
CA TYR A 115 12.64 -1.11 -6.46
C TYR A 115 12.41 -0.15 -5.29
N GLU A 116 13.10 0.99 -5.29
CA GLU A 116 12.88 2.08 -4.35
C GLU A 116 12.10 3.22 -5.01
N ALA A 117 10.90 3.47 -4.51
CA ALA A 117 9.93 4.32 -5.18
C ALA A 117 9.91 5.76 -4.66
N ILE A 118 10.61 6.07 -3.56
CA ILE A 118 10.49 7.35 -2.84
C ILE A 118 10.66 8.55 -3.77
N ALA A 119 11.72 8.53 -4.60
CA ALA A 119 11.99 9.60 -5.55
C ALA A 119 10.91 9.72 -6.63
N PHE A 120 10.17 8.67 -6.95
CA PHE A 120 9.17 8.60 -8.01
C PHE A 120 7.73 8.87 -7.52
N MET A 121 7.46 8.81 -6.21
CA MET A 121 6.09 8.84 -5.67
C MET A 121 5.25 9.99 -6.19
N HIS A 122 5.75 11.22 -6.11
CA HIS A 122 5.04 12.42 -6.57
C HIS A 122 4.99 12.58 -8.10
N ARG A 123 5.70 11.72 -8.86
CA ARG A 123 5.66 11.70 -10.32
C ARG A 123 4.77 10.57 -10.86
N HIS A 124 4.39 9.61 -10.02
CA HIS A 124 3.59 8.47 -10.43
C HIS A 124 2.21 8.91 -10.96
N PRO A 125 1.85 8.56 -12.21
CA PRO A 125 0.56 8.95 -12.79
C PRO A 125 -0.66 8.44 -12.01
N GLY A 126 -0.53 7.33 -11.29
CA GLY A 126 -1.57 6.77 -10.43
C GLY A 126 -1.64 7.40 -9.03
N GLY A 127 -0.79 8.39 -8.73
CA GLY A 127 -0.67 9.02 -7.41
C GLY A 127 0.28 8.29 -6.47
N ASP A 128 0.76 9.04 -5.48
CA ASP A 128 1.63 8.56 -4.39
C ASP A 128 0.94 7.51 -3.50
N SER A 129 -0.35 7.69 -3.22
CA SER A 129 -1.15 6.77 -2.39
C SER A 129 -1.09 5.32 -2.89
N MET A 130 -1.07 5.10 -4.20
CA MET A 130 -0.99 3.76 -4.78
C MET A 130 0.36 3.09 -4.55
N ILE A 131 1.45 3.87 -4.58
CA ILE A 131 2.78 3.35 -4.26
C ILE A 131 2.85 3.02 -2.77
N ALA A 132 2.40 3.92 -1.90
CA ALA A 132 2.36 3.67 -0.45
C ALA A 132 1.58 2.39 -0.09
N LEU A 133 0.41 2.17 -0.72
CA LEU A 133 -0.40 0.96 -0.53
C LEU A 133 0.32 -0.33 -0.94
N CYS A 134 1.19 -0.24 -1.96
CA CYS A 134 1.90 -1.34 -2.59
C CYS A 134 3.27 -1.63 -1.95
N SER A 135 3.78 -0.74 -1.11
CA SER A 135 5.10 -0.90 -0.52
C SER A 135 5.12 -2.06 0.48
N GLY A 136 6.31 -2.64 0.69
CA GLY A 136 6.50 -3.84 1.49
C GLY A 136 6.05 -5.15 0.83
N GLN A 137 5.58 -5.13 -0.42
CA GLN A 137 4.92 -6.26 -1.07
C GLN A 137 5.53 -6.64 -2.43
N ASN A 138 5.18 -7.84 -2.91
CA ASN A 138 5.37 -8.22 -4.31
C ASN A 138 4.16 -7.80 -5.14
N VAL A 139 4.36 -6.84 -6.04
CA VAL A 139 3.29 -6.20 -6.81
C VAL A 139 3.31 -6.61 -8.28
N THR A 140 3.92 -7.75 -8.59
CA THR A 140 4.01 -8.29 -9.96
C THR A 140 2.63 -8.39 -10.60
N ASP A 141 1.65 -8.96 -9.90
CA ASP A 141 0.31 -9.15 -10.47
C ASP A 141 -0.43 -7.83 -10.62
N SER A 142 -0.28 -6.90 -9.68
CA SER A 142 -0.83 -5.54 -9.77
C SER A 142 -0.30 -4.82 -11.02
N LEU A 143 1.02 -4.78 -11.20
CA LEU A 143 1.66 -4.16 -12.37
C LEU A 143 1.27 -4.84 -13.69
N LYS A 144 1.10 -6.17 -13.68
CA LYS A 144 0.62 -6.93 -14.83
C LYS A 144 -0.82 -6.55 -15.19
N ALA A 145 -1.71 -6.44 -14.20
CA ALA A 145 -3.12 -6.10 -14.39
C ALA A 145 -3.31 -4.70 -14.99
N VAL A 146 -2.46 -3.73 -14.61
CA VAL A 146 -2.49 -2.37 -15.16
C VAL A 146 -1.56 -2.18 -16.38
N GLY A 147 -1.03 -3.27 -16.95
CA GLY A 147 -0.24 -3.23 -18.20
C GLY A 147 1.12 -2.53 -18.09
N HIS A 148 1.68 -2.37 -16.90
CA HIS A 148 2.97 -1.67 -16.73
C HIS A 148 4.14 -2.43 -17.37
N PHE A 149 4.00 -3.75 -17.55
CA PHE A 149 4.99 -4.57 -18.25
C PHE A 149 4.87 -4.55 -19.78
N THR A 150 3.76 -4.07 -20.35
CA THR A 150 3.56 -4.11 -21.81
C THR A 150 4.21 -2.91 -22.51
N ASN A 151 4.42 -1.80 -21.81
CA ASN A 151 5.03 -0.60 -22.35
C ASN A 151 6.53 -0.55 -22.00
N ALA A 152 7.40 -0.49 -23.03
CA ALA A 152 8.85 -0.45 -22.85
C ALA A 152 9.34 0.79 -22.07
N SER A 153 8.75 1.96 -22.30
CA SER A 153 9.13 3.19 -21.59
C SER A 153 8.82 3.11 -20.10
N ILE A 154 7.68 2.52 -19.72
CA ILE A 154 7.32 2.32 -18.31
C ILE A 154 8.28 1.33 -17.66
N ARG A 155 8.59 0.21 -18.33
CA ARG A 155 9.57 -0.77 -17.83
C ARG A 155 10.95 -0.17 -17.64
N ASN A 156 11.45 0.59 -18.61
CA ASN A 156 12.76 1.22 -18.54
C ASN A 156 12.83 2.25 -17.39
N LYS A 157 11.76 3.04 -17.20
CA LYS A 157 11.67 3.98 -16.07
C LYS A 157 11.58 3.25 -14.74
N MET A 158 10.91 2.11 -14.65
CA MET A 158 10.89 1.31 -13.43
C MET A 158 12.29 0.74 -13.13
N GLU A 159 13.01 0.29 -14.16
CA GLU A 159 14.36 -0.26 -13.99
C GLU A 159 15.37 0.76 -13.46
N SER A 160 15.23 2.05 -13.78
CA SER A 160 16.07 3.11 -13.19
C SER A 160 15.87 3.31 -11.68
N TYR A 161 14.87 2.66 -11.06
CA TYR A 161 14.64 2.68 -9.61
C TYR A 161 15.00 1.35 -8.93
N ARG A 162 15.65 0.43 -9.65
CA ARG A 162 16.02 -0.88 -9.10
C ARG A 162 17.16 -0.75 -8.11
N ILE A 163 17.01 -1.41 -6.96
CA ILE A 163 18.00 -1.44 -5.88
C ILE A 163 18.51 -2.84 -5.54
N GLY A 164 18.05 -3.87 -6.25
CA GLY A 164 18.53 -5.24 -6.07
C GLY A 164 17.65 -6.31 -6.70
N THR A 165 17.93 -7.55 -6.31
CA THR A 165 17.11 -8.74 -6.58
C THR A 165 16.60 -9.33 -5.28
N LEU A 166 15.34 -9.74 -5.30
CA LEU A 166 14.73 -10.49 -4.21
C LEU A 166 15.21 -11.94 -4.26
N GLU A 167 15.89 -12.38 -3.20
CA GLU A 167 16.33 -13.76 -3.02
C GLU A 167 15.56 -14.45 -1.88
N ASN A 168 15.33 -15.74 -2.06
CA ASN A 168 14.84 -16.62 -1.02
C ASN A 168 16.02 -17.34 -0.35
N PRO A 169 15.90 -17.68 0.95
CA PRO A 169 16.83 -18.59 1.58
C PRO A 169 16.87 -19.96 0.88
N LYS A 170 17.94 -20.71 1.10
CA LYS A 170 18.13 -22.07 0.59
C LYS A 170 17.65 -23.09 1.61
N PHE A 171 16.65 -23.86 1.24
CA PHE A 171 16.07 -24.88 2.11
C PHE A 171 16.67 -26.26 1.85
N ALA A 172 16.92 -27.00 2.92
CA ALA A 172 17.35 -28.40 2.84
C ALA A 172 16.18 -29.38 2.59
N SER A 173 14.94 -28.94 2.84
CA SER A 173 13.72 -29.71 2.63
C SER A 173 12.62 -28.86 2.02
N SER A 174 11.75 -29.48 1.20
CA SER A 174 10.59 -28.80 0.63
C SER A 174 9.62 -28.30 1.71
N HIS A 175 9.51 -29.01 2.84
CA HIS A 175 8.65 -28.60 3.93
C HIS A 175 9.12 -27.29 4.59
N ALA A 176 10.43 -27.09 4.74
CA ALA A 176 10.97 -25.82 5.25
C ALA A 176 10.72 -24.67 4.27
N GLU A 177 10.82 -24.94 2.95
CA GLU A 177 10.46 -23.97 1.90
C GLU A 177 8.97 -23.61 1.94
N GLU A 178 8.07 -24.58 2.10
CA GLU A 178 6.63 -24.36 2.25
C GLU A 178 6.30 -23.47 3.47
N VAL A 179 6.93 -23.75 4.62
CA VAL A 179 6.74 -22.94 5.83
C VAL A 179 7.30 -21.52 5.63
N TYR A 180 8.44 -21.37 4.95
CA TYR A 180 8.96 -20.05 4.59
C TYR A 180 8.01 -19.30 3.67
N MET A 181 7.46 -19.95 2.64
CA MET A 181 6.51 -19.30 1.73
C MET A 181 5.22 -18.88 2.46
N ALA A 182 4.74 -19.67 3.42
CA ALA A 182 3.63 -19.27 4.28
C ALA A 182 3.98 -18.03 5.14
N ALA A 183 5.22 -17.94 5.63
CA ALA A 183 5.72 -16.75 6.33
C ALA A 183 5.78 -15.52 5.41
N VAL A 184 6.19 -15.71 4.15
CA VAL A 184 6.25 -14.67 3.13
C VAL A 184 4.85 -14.12 2.84
N ASP A 185 3.86 -15.00 2.66
CA ASP A 185 2.47 -14.62 2.39
C ASP A 185 1.87 -13.85 3.57
N LEU A 186 2.08 -14.34 4.79
CA LEU A 186 1.62 -13.68 6.00
C LEU A 186 2.25 -12.28 6.18
N GLY A 187 3.57 -12.18 5.96
CA GLY A 187 4.29 -10.92 6.07
C GLY A 187 3.86 -9.89 5.04
N GLN A 188 3.64 -10.30 3.80
CA GLN A 188 3.06 -9.42 2.77
C GLN A 188 1.65 -8.99 3.13
N LYS A 189 0.82 -9.89 3.69
CA LYS A 189 -0.53 -9.52 4.10
C LYS A 189 -0.55 -8.56 5.27
N ALA A 190 0.39 -8.69 6.20
CA ALA A 190 0.58 -7.74 7.30
C ALA A 190 0.99 -6.36 6.78
N ALA A 191 1.92 -6.28 5.82
CA ALA A 191 2.30 -5.03 5.17
C ALA A 191 1.11 -4.37 4.43
N GLU A 192 0.36 -5.15 3.65
CA GLU A 192 -0.85 -4.67 2.98
C GLU A 192 -1.86 -4.08 3.98
N MET A 193 -2.13 -4.81 5.07
CA MET A 193 -3.09 -4.39 6.09
C MET A 193 -2.67 -3.09 6.77
N GLU A 194 -1.39 -2.98 7.18
CA GLU A 194 -0.86 -1.77 7.78
C GLU A 194 -0.95 -0.57 6.82
N ASN A 195 -0.58 -0.78 5.55
CA ASN A 195 -0.66 0.28 4.54
C ASN A 195 -2.10 0.74 4.31
N VAL A 196 -3.07 -0.18 4.29
CA VAL A 196 -4.50 0.15 4.18
C VAL A 196 -4.97 0.94 5.40
N GLN A 197 -4.59 0.53 6.62
CA GLN A 197 -4.92 1.26 7.84
C GLN A 197 -4.29 2.66 7.86
N ARG A 198 -3.01 2.79 7.48
CA ARG A 198 -2.31 4.07 7.35
C ARG A 198 -2.97 4.99 6.32
N GLY A 199 -3.38 4.44 5.17
CA GLY A 199 -4.13 5.17 4.14
C GLY A 199 -5.51 5.63 4.64
N ASN A 200 -6.21 4.80 5.42
CA ASN A 200 -7.48 5.17 6.04
C ASN A 200 -7.29 6.25 7.12
N PHE A 201 -6.19 6.23 7.87
CA PHE A 201 -5.84 7.28 8.83
C PHE A 201 -5.66 8.64 8.14
N GLN A 202 -5.01 8.67 6.97
CA GLN A 202 -4.87 9.89 6.17
C GLN A 202 -6.23 10.46 5.72
N LEU A 203 -7.24 9.60 5.53
CA LEU A 203 -8.62 10.03 5.23
C LEU A 203 -9.35 10.57 6.47
N LEU A 204 -9.00 10.10 7.67
CA LEU A 204 -9.65 10.44 8.94
C LEU A 204 -9.03 11.64 9.66
N ASN A 205 -7.79 12.02 9.34
CA ASN A 205 -7.14 13.22 9.89
C ASN A 205 -7.73 14.55 9.34
N GLY A 206 -9.03 14.57 9.05
CA GLY A 206 -9.85 15.77 8.96
C GLY A 206 -9.71 16.59 7.68
N LYS A 207 -9.05 16.09 6.62
CA LYS A 207 -9.02 16.74 5.31
C LYS A 207 -9.09 15.73 4.16
N LEU A 208 -10.29 15.25 3.82
CA LEU A 208 -10.52 14.64 2.51
C LEU A 208 -10.16 15.63 1.37
N THR A 209 -10.27 16.93 1.67
CA THR A 209 -9.80 18.03 0.85
C THR A 209 -9.12 19.12 1.68
N ILE A 210 -8.28 19.95 1.04
CA ILE A 210 -7.63 21.13 1.66
C ILE A 210 -8.66 22.10 2.28
N LEU A 211 -9.94 21.98 1.88
CA LEU A 211 -11.07 22.83 2.26
C LEU A 211 -11.90 22.29 3.43
N ASP A 212 -11.66 21.06 3.89
CA ASP A 212 -12.41 20.54 5.04
C ASP A 212 -11.89 21.20 6.32
N GLU A 213 -12.81 21.53 7.22
CA GLU A 213 -12.46 21.97 8.56
C GLU A 213 -11.95 20.75 9.35
N PRO A 214 -10.83 20.89 10.09
CA PRO A 214 -10.39 19.84 11.00
C PRO A 214 -11.55 19.45 11.94
N GLU A 215 -11.59 18.19 12.38
CA GLU A 215 -12.56 17.64 13.37
C GLU A 215 -13.91 17.09 12.84
N THR A 216 -14.15 17.06 11.51
CA THR A 216 -15.40 16.47 10.98
C THR A 216 -15.31 14.95 10.75
N LEU A 217 -15.70 14.16 11.76
CA LEU A 217 -15.90 12.70 11.63
C LEU A 217 -17.03 12.40 10.63
N THR A 218 -16.67 12.06 9.39
CA THR A 218 -17.67 11.89 8.32
C THR A 218 -18.36 10.52 8.34
N GLU A 219 -17.80 9.51 9.00
CA GLU A 219 -18.45 8.21 9.16
C GLU A 219 -18.21 7.63 10.56
N LYS A 220 -19.30 7.29 11.25
CA LYS A 220 -19.31 6.47 12.48
C LYS A 220 -19.05 4.99 12.15
N ASN A 221 -18.08 4.70 11.29
CA ASN A 221 -17.75 3.33 10.95
C ASN A 221 -16.75 2.82 11.98
N ARG A 222 -17.26 1.88 12.80
CA ARG A 222 -16.50 1.15 13.82
C ARG A 222 -15.37 0.39 13.11
N LEU A 223 -14.16 0.93 13.17
CA LEU A 223 -12.96 0.16 12.89
C LEU A 223 -12.78 -0.77 14.08
N ARG A 224 -13.32 -1.98 13.96
CA ARG A 224 -12.95 -3.05 14.88
C ARG A 224 -11.60 -3.57 14.40
N ASP A 225 -10.66 -3.72 15.33
CA ASP A 225 -9.40 -4.44 15.12
C ASP A 225 -9.66 -5.95 14.92
N GLU A 226 -10.33 -6.32 13.83
CA GLU A 226 -10.61 -7.72 13.49
C GLU A 226 -9.41 -8.37 12.81
N HIS A 227 -8.52 -7.56 12.22
CA HIS A 227 -7.41 -8.06 11.40
C HIS A 227 -6.19 -8.43 12.23
N VAL A 228 -5.79 -7.65 13.25
CA VAL A 228 -4.62 -7.97 14.07
C VAL A 228 -4.78 -9.31 14.80
N PRO A 229 -5.90 -9.64 15.46
CA PRO A 229 -6.03 -10.94 16.14
C PRO A 229 -5.96 -12.13 15.17
N VAL A 230 -6.49 -11.98 13.95
CA VAL A 230 -6.42 -13.01 12.91
C VAL A 230 -4.99 -13.19 12.44
N LEU A 231 -4.29 -12.11 12.11
CA LEU A 231 -2.89 -12.16 11.68
C LEU A 231 -1.97 -12.71 12.80
N ALA A 232 -2.20 -12.32 14.05
CA ALA A 232 -1.49 -12.85 15.21
C ALA A 232 -1.72 -14.37 15.39
N THR A 233 -2.96 -14.84 15.20
CA THR A 233 -3.27 -16.28 15.26
C THR A 233 -2.56 -17.07 14.16
N LEU A 234 -2.54 -16.53 12.94
CA LEU A 234 -1.79 -17.12 11.82
C LEU A 234 -0.29 -17.14 12.10
N LEU A 235 0.26 -16.06 12.67
CA LEU A 235 1.66 -15.98 13.07
C LEU A 235 2.00 -17.00 14.17
N GLY A 236 1.13 -17.19 15.16
CA GLY A 236 1.28 -18.23 16.17
C GLY A 236 1.31 -19.64 15.56
N SER A 237 0.40 -19.92 14.63
CA SER A 237 0.35 -21.21 13.91
C SER A 237 1.60 -21.46 13.06
N LEU A 238 2.15 -20.38 12.48
CA LEU A 238 3.40 -20.42 11.74
C LEU A 238 4.59 -20.74 12.66
N LEU A 239 4.67 -20.10 13.84
CA LEU A 239 5.71 -20.39 14.83
C LEU A 239 5.68 -21.85 15.30
N ASP A 240 4.48 -22.44 15.46
CA ASP A 240 4.33 -23.87 15.76
C ASP A 240 4.81 -24.76 14.62
N SER A 241 4.64 -24.34 13.38
CA SER A 241 5.14 -25.06 12.20
C SER A 241 6.67 -24.97 12.12
N ILE A 242 7.25 -23.81 12.40
CA ILE A 242 8.71 -23.61 12.45
C ILE A 242 9.35 -24.46 13.55
N ALA A 243 8.74 -24.54 14.73
CA ALA A 243 9.23 -25.36 15.83
C ALA A 243 9.34 -26.86 15.48
N LYS A 244 8.58 -27.33 14.49
CA LYS A 244 8.62 -28.73 14.02
C LYS A 244 9.73 -29.00 13.00
N LEU A 245 10.39 -27.98 12.45
CA LEU A 245 11.41 -28.13 11.41
C LEU A 245 12.77 -28.67 11.93
N ASP A 246 12.82 -29.25 13.14
CA ASP A 246 14.06 -29.63 13.86
C ASP A 246 15.10 -28.49 13.91
N MET A 247 14.60 -27.27 13.90
CA MET A 247 15.39 -26.05 13.95
C MET A 247 15.55 -25.66 15.42
N LYS A 248 16.81 -25.62 15.89
CA LYS A 248 17.12 -25.10 17.24
C LYS A 248 17.06 -23.58 17.22
N LEU A 249 15.84 -23.04 17.21
CA LEU A 249 15.58 -21.62 17.17
C LEU A 249 14.87 -21.16 18.44
N ASP A 250 15.40 -20.12 19.07
CA ASP A 250 14.70 -19.46 20.16
C ASP A 250 13.69 -18.46 19.59
N LEU A 251 12.41 -18.83 19.68
CA LEU A 251 11.27 -18.02 19.24
C LEU A 251 10.39 -17.62 20.43
N SER A 252 10.88 -17.78 21.66
CA SER A 252 10.12 -17.55 22.88
C SER A 252 9.65 -16.09 23.02
N ASP A 253 10.55 -15.14 22.76
CA ASP A 253 10.24 -13.71 22.79
C ASP A 253 9.19 -13.31 21.74
N ILE A 254 9.33 -13.82 20.51
CA ILE A 254 8.36 -13.57 19.43
C ILE A 254 7.00 -14.17 19.82
N ARG A 255 6.99 -15.39 20.35
CA ARG A 255 5.76 -16.05 20.79
C ARG A 255 5.05 -15.28 21.91
N ALA A 256 5.81 -14.73 22.87
CA ALA A 256 5.25 -13.92 23.95
C ALA A 256 4.55 -12.65 23.41
N GLN A 257 5.17 -11.96 22.45
CA GLN A 257 4.59 -10.77 21.81
C GLN A 257 3.33 -11.12 20.99
N VAL A 258 3.36 -12.22 20.22
CA VAL A 258 2.19 -12.68 19.44
C VAL A 258 0.98 -12.99 20.33
N VAL A 259 1.19 -13.58 21.51
CA VAL A 259 0.10 -13.87 22.46
C VAL A 259 -0.57 -12.58 22.94
N GLY A 260 0.20 -11.51 23.18
CA GLY A 260 -0.34 -10.20 23.56
C GLY A 260 -1.22 -9.59 22.46
N LEU A 261 -0.85 -9.77 21.19
CA LEU A 261 -1.60 -9.24 20.04
C LEU A 261 -2.88 -10.02 19.74
N GLY A 262 -2.91 -11.32 20.05
CA GLY A 262 -4.07 -12.19 19.82
C GLY A 262 -5.27 -11.92 20.74
N VAL A 263 -5.06 -11.21 21.85
CA VAL A 263 -6.16 -10.80 22.75
C VAL A 263 -6.78 -9.50 22.23
N PRO A 264 -8.08 -9.48 21.88
CA PRO A 264 -8.75 -8.23 21.55
C PRO A 264 -8.71 -7.28 22.75
N GLU A 265 -8.18 -6.07 22.55
CA GLU A 265 -8.15 -5.00 23.56
C GLU A 265 -9.55 -4.62 24.05
N THR A 266 -10.58 -4.92 23.26
CA THR A 266 -11.98 -4.73 23.64
C THR A 266 -12.71 -6.07 23.64
N GLY A 267 -13.38 -6.40 24.74
CA GLY A 267 -14.13 -7.66 24.88
C GLY A 267 -15.06 -7.94 23.70
N LEU A 268 -15.20 -9.22 23.35
CA LEU A 268 -16.06 -9.68 22.25
C LEU A 268 -17.50 -9.18 22.47
N GLY A 269 -17.89 -8.10 21.78
CA GLY A 269 -19.25 -7.55 21.82
C GLY A 269 -19.42 -6.16 22.43
N THR A 270 -18.41 -5.57 23.07
CA THR A 270 -18.52 -4.18 23.55
C THR A 270 -18.21 -3.22 22.40
N ALA A 271 -19.21 -2.42 22.03
CA ALA A 271 -19.01 -1.26 21.19
C ALA A 271 -18.36 -0.16 22.01
N THR A 272 -17.08 0.10 21.80
CA THR A 272 -16.50 1.37 22.26
C THR A 272 -17.14 2.46 21.40
N CYS A 273 -18.11 3.17 21.97
CA CYS A 273 -18.71 4.32 21.30
C CYS A 273 -17.65 5.41 21.22
N ILE A 274 -17.31 5.84 20.01
CA ILE A 274 -16.46 7.01 19.80
C ILE A 274 -17.23 8.23 20.33
N LEU A 275 -16.75 8.82 21.42
CA LEU A 275 -17.39 9.95 22.09
C LEU A 275 -16.96 11.30 21.51
N ASP A 276 -15.73 11.38 21.02
CA ASP A 276 -15.12 12.56 20.40
C ASP A 276 -14.03 12.17 19.38
N TYR A 277 -13.48 13.18 18.69
CA TYR A 277 -12.47 13.01 17.64
C TYR A 277 -11.10 12.56 18.19
N GLU A 278 -10.70 13.05 19.36
CA GLU A 278 -9.42 12.68 19.99
C GLU A 278 -9.41 11.19 20.34
N MET A 279 -10.50 10.69 20.93
CA MET A 279 -10.68 9.28 21.21
C MET A 279 -10.64 8.42 19.94
N ALA A 280 -11.20 8.91 18.83
CA ALA A 280 -11.13 8.22 17.54
C ALA A 280 -9.68 8.12 17.04
N LEU A 281 -8.93 9.22 17.10
CA LEU A 281 -7.52 9.26 16.70
C LEU A 281 -6.65 8.35 17.57
N ASP A 282 -6.85 8.35 18.88
CA ASP A 282 -6.10 7.48 19.80
C ASP A 282 -6.36 6.00 19.51
N MET A 283 -7.63 5.63 19.27
CA MET A 283 -7.98 4.27 18.85
C MET A 283 -7.30 3.88 17.54
N LEU A 284 -7.33 4.76 16.54
CA LEU A 284 -6.70 4.51 15.23
C LEU A 284 -5.18 4.38 15.32
N HIS A 285 -4.51 5.26 16.06
CA HIS A 285 -3.07 5.19 16.28
C HIS A 285 -2.69 3.88 16.97
N LYS A 286 -3.51 3.44 17.93
CA LYS A 286 -3.32 2.17 18.63
C LYS A 286 -3.49 0.98 17.69
N ASP A 287 -4.54 0.97 16.87
CA ASP A 287 -4.78 -0.09 15.89
C ASP A 287 -3.64 -0.16 14.85
N LEU A 288 -3.20 1.00 14.34
CA LEU A 288 -2.06 1.09 13.42
C LEU A 288 -0.78 0.54 14.07
N SER A 289 -0.49 0.97 15.31
CA SER A 289 0.68 0.48 16.06
C SER A 289 0.65 -1.04 16.24
N ARG A 290 -0.51 -1.62 16.53
CA ARG A 290 -0.68 -3.08 16.65
C ARG A 290 -0.47 -3.80 15.32
N SER A 291 -0.93 -3.22 14.21
CA SER A 291 -0.67 -3.78 12.88
C SER A 291 0.81 -3.72 12.51
N THR A 292 1.49 -2.61 12.83
CA THR A 292 2.94 -2.47 12.66
C THR A 292 3.69 -3.53 13.47
N GLU A 293 3.28 -3.79 14.72
CA GLU A 293 3.90 -4.82 15.55
C GLU A 293 3.78 -6.23 14.93
N VAL A 294 2.61 -6.59 14.41
CA VAL A 294 2.43 -7.87 13.69
C VAL A 294 3.34 -7.96 12.46
N LYS A 295 3.42 -6.88 11.67
CA LYS A 295 4.29 -6.83 10.47
C LYS A 295 5.76 -6.99 10.86
N GLU A 296 6.22 -6.30 11.90
CA GLU A 296 7.59 -6.41 12.40
C GLU A 296 7.92 -7.81 12.91
N LEU A 297 6.99 -8.46 13.63
CA LEU A 297 7.16 -9.84 14.08
C LEU A 297 7.24 -10.81 12.89
N ALA A 298 6.39 -10.65 11.87
CA ALA A 298 6.47 -11.45 10.65
C ALA A 298 7.80 -11.26 9.91
N ALA A 299 8.29 -10.01 9.83
CA ALA A 299 9.59 -9.70 9.24
C ALA A 299 10.76 -10.30 10.05
N MET A 300 10.67 -10.31 11.39
CA MET A 300 11.64 -10.98 12.25
C MET A 300 11.66 -12.49 12.02
N VAL A 301 10.48 -13.14 11.97
CA VAL A 301 10.35 -14.57 11.65
C VAL A 301 11.00 -14.88 10.30
N LEU A 302 10.72 -14.10 9.26
CA LEU A 302 11.37 -14.26 7.95
C LEU A 302 12.89 -14.10 8.01
N GLY A 303 13.38 -13.15 8.83
CA GLY A 303 14.79 -12.91 9.06
C GLY A 303 15.52 -14.12 9.68
N THR A 304 14.81 -14.95 10.44
CA THR A 304 15.40 -16.16 11.03
C THR A 304 15.77 -17.22 10.01
N PHE A 305 15.05 -17.32 8.89
CA PHE A 305 15.40 -18.25 7.82
C PHE A 305 16.67 -17.83 7.07
N LYS A 306 16.96 -16.52 7.00
CA LYS A 306 18.21 -16.01 6.41
C LYS A 306 19.44 -16.37 7.25
N THR A 307 19.35 -16.27 8.58
CA THR A 307 20.50 -16.62 9.45
C THR A 307 20.83 -18.11 9.34
N MET A 308 19.84 -18.97 9.10
CA MET A 308 20.04 -20.40 8.86
C MET A 308 20.86 -20.71 7.62
N ASP A 309 20.61 -20.02 6.49
CA ASP A 309 21.42 -20.16 5.27
C ASP A 309 22.90 -19.93 5.55
N SER A 310 23.21 -18.85 6.27
CA SER A 310 24.58 -18.48 6.61
C SER A 310 25.24 -19.50 7.56
N TYR A 311 24.47 -20.07 8.49
CA TYR A 311 24.95 -21.07 9.42
C TYR A 311 25.19 -22.43 8.75
N ILE A 312 24.28 -22.88 7.88
CA ILE A 312 24.45 -24.13 7.12
C ILE A 312 25.65 -24.02 6.18
N LEU A 313 25.77 -22.91 5.44
CA LEU A 313 26.90 -22.68 4.53
C LEU A 313 28.25 -22.63 5.26
N SER A 314 28.31 -22.00 6.45
CA SER A 314 29.55 -21.97 7.24
C SER A 314 29.94 -23.36 7.76
N LYS A 315 28.98 -24.16 8.21
CA LYS A 315 29.24 -25.52 8.73
C LYS A 315 29.66 -26.51 7.63
N VAL A 316 29.06 -26.41 6.44
CA VAL A 316 29.47 -27.19 5.26
C VAL A 316 30.85 -26.74 4.77
N GLY A 317 31.14 -25.43 4.77
CA GLY A 317 32.46 -24.90 4.44
C GLY A 317 33.57 -25.36 5.39
N LEU A 318 33.29 -25.41 6.71
CA LEU A 318 34.24 -25.96 7.69
C LEU A 318 34.48 -27.47 7.51
N ASN A 319 33.46 -28.25 7.17
CA ASN A 319 33.61 -29.69 6.93
C ASN A 319 34.42 -29.99 5.65
N LEU A 320 34.39 -29.13 4.64
CA LEU A 320 35.20 -29.24 3.43
C LEU A 320 36.68 -28.86 3.67
N LEU A 321 36.96 -27.99 4.64
CA LEU A 321 38.33 -27.60 5.03
C LEU A 321 39.04 -28.65 5.91
N TRP A 322 38.31 -29.60 6.49
CA TRP A 322 38.86 -30.72 7.27
C TRP A 322 38.93 -32.04 6.47
N ALA A 323 38.49 -32.04 5.21
CA ALA A 323 38.48 -33.21 4.33
C ALA A 323 39.66 -33.25 3.32
N HIS A 324 40.67 -32.39 3.49
CA HIS A 324 41.88 -32.35 2.68
C HIS A 324 43.15 -32.51 3.52
#